data_AF-A0A7K1CCA4-F1
#
_entry.id   AF-A0A7K1CCA4-F1
#
_cell.length_a   1.000
_cell.length_b   1.000
_cell.length_c   1.000
_cell.angle_alpha   90.00
_cell.angle_beta   90.00
_cell.angle_gamma   90.00
#
_symmetry.space_group_name_H-M   'P 1'
#
loop_
_entity.id
_entity.type
_entity.pdbx_description
1 polymer ?
#
loop_
_entity_poly.entity_id
_entity_poly.type
_entity_poly.pdbx_seq_one_letter_code
_entity_poly.pdbx_strand_id
1 'polypeptide(L)'
;MASEEIEIRRAPKILPFMLTFAALGMLVAVLLLFITPPNAELPENFFGLTLISFGSLGLGLGAAFAITYDLISSRRAKRALANRVTE
;
A
#
# COMPACT_ATOMS: atom_id res chain seq x y z
N MET A 1 5.17 -6.37 -43.10
CA MET A 1 4.62 -6.21 -41.73
C MET A 1 5.51 -5.21 -41.01
N ALA A 2 4.95 -4.11 -40.48
CA ALA A 2 5.73 -3.18 -39.67
C ALA A 2 5.79 -3.72 -38.24
N SER A 3 6.99 -3.99 -37.73
CA SER A 3 7.21 -4.36 -36.33
C SER A 3 7.33 -3.08 -35.50
N GLU A 4 6.48 -2.93 -34.49
CA GLU A 4 6.53 -1.82 -33.53
C GLU A 4 7.06 -2.34 -32.18
N GLU A 5 8.02 -1.65 -31.59
CA GLU A 5 8.52 -1.98 -30.26
C GLU A 5 7.54 -1.41 -29.21
N ILE A 6 6.87 -2.29 -28.48
CA ILE A 6 5.87 -1.88 -27.48
C ILE A 6 6.38 -2.24 -26.08
N GLU A 7 6.36 -1.27 -25.18
CA GLU A 7 6.65 -1.48 -23.77
C GLU A 7 5.35 -1.77 -23.01
N ILE A 8 5.13 -3.04 -22.66
CA ILE A 8 4.00 -3.44 -21.82
C ILE A 8 4.47 -3.49 -20.37
N ARG A 9 3.99 -2.56 -19.55
CA ARG A 9 4.16 -2.61 -18.08
C ARG A 9 2.82 -2.71 -17.37
N ARG A 10 2.75 -3.56 -16.35
CA ARG A 10 1.63 -3.58 -15.40
C ARG A 10 1.91 -2.60 -14.28
N ALA A 11 1.08 -1.57 -14.15
CA ALA A 11 1.10 -0.72 -12.97
C ALA A 11 0.64 -1.55 -11.74
N PRO A 12 1.36 -1.47 -10.61
CA PRO A 12 0.94 -2.12 -9.38
C PRO A 12 -0.29 -1.43 -8.82
N LYS A 13 -1.18 -2.23 -8.25
CA LYS A 13 -2.37 -1.72 -7.55
C LYS A 13 -1.91 -1.17 -6.20
N ILE A 14 -1.86 0.15 -6.06
CA ILE A 14 -1.45 0.82 -4.81
C ILE A 14 -2.48 0.61 -3.70
N LEU A 15 -3.77 0.66 -4.04
CA LEU A 15 -4.87 0.62 -3.07
C LEU A 15 -4.87 -0.64 -2.18
N PRO A 16 -4.67 -1.88 -2.69
CA PRO A 16 -4.50 -3.06 -1.83
C PRO A 16 -3.41 -2.94 -0.77
N PHE A 17 -2.23 -2.38 -1.12
CA PHE A 17 -1.14 -2.20 -0.15
C PHE A 17 -1.51 -1.17 0.92
N MET A 18 -2.10 -0.05 0.51
CA MET A 18 -2.59 0.97 1.44
C MET A 18 -3.58 0.39 2.45
N LEU A 19 -4.58 -0.34 1.97
CA LEU A 19 -5.60 -0.95 2.84
C LEU A 19 -5.03 -2.02 3.76
N THR A 20 -4.09 -2.84 3.26
CA THR A 20 -3.45 -3.89 4.06
C THR A 20 -2.65 -3.27 5.22
N PHE A 21 -1.83 -2.26 4.95
CA PHE A 21 -1.05 -1.60 6.01
C PHE A 21 -1.92 -0.74 6.94
N ALA A 22 -2.99 -0.12 6.44
CA ALA A 22 -3.96 0.57 7.28
C ALA A 22 -4.61 -0.39 8.28
N ALA A 23 -5.02 -1.58 7.81
CA ALA A 23 -5.57 -2.63 8.66
C ALA A 23 -4.54 -3.12 9.71
N LEU A 24 -3.27 -3.31 9.31
CA LEU A 24 -2.19 -3.64 10.26
C LEU A 24 -1.98 -2.54 11.30
N GLY A 25 -2.01 -1.26 10.91
CA GLY A 25 -1.93 -0.14 11.84
C GLY A 25 -3.11 -0.13 12.83
N MET A 26 -4.33 -0.34 12.35
CA MET A 26 -5.50 -0.47 13.21
C MET A 26 -5.38 -1.66 14.17
N LEU A 27 -4.83 -2.79 13.71
CA LEU A 27 -4.55 -3.94 14.57
C LEU A 27 -3.58 -3.59 15.70
N VAL A 28 -2.52 -2.82 15.40
CA VAL A 28 -1.60 -2.31 16.42
C VAL A 28 -2.33 -1.41 17.43
N ALA A 29 -3.21 -0.51 16.99
CA ALA A 29 -4.01 0.31 17.91
C ALA A 29 -4.92 -0.52 18.83
N VAL A 30 -5.51 -1.60 18.31
CA VAL A 30 -6.30 -2.55 19.11
C VAL A 30 -5.42 -3.28 20.13
N LEU A 31 -4.23 -3.73 19.74
CA LEU A 31 -3.29 -4.36 20.66
C LEU A 31 -2.84 -3.40 21.77
N LEU A 32 -2.60 -2.12 21.44
CA LEU A 32 -2.27 -1.09 22.42
C LEU A 32 -3.39 -0.93 23.47
N LEU A 33 -4.66 -0.99 23.04
CA LEU A 33 -5.79 -0.97 23.97
C LEU A 33 -5.76 -2.18 24.93
N PHE A 34 -5.48 -3.38 24.42
CA PHE A 34 -5.46 -4.60 25.25
C PHE A 34 -4.31 -4.66 26.26
N ILE A 35 -3.14 -4.09 25.94
CA ILE A 35 -2.01 -4.05 26.88
C ILE A 35 -2.11 -2.89 27.88
N THR A 36 -3.02 -1.94 27.65
CA THR A 36 -3.15 -0.77 28.52
C THR A 36 -3.75 -1.17 29.87
N PRO A 37 -3.14 -0.78 31.00
CA PRO A 37 -3.66 -1.13 32.32
C PRO A 37 -5.08 -0.60 32.56
N PRO A 38 -5.94 -1.33 33.28
CA PRO A 38 -7.33 -0.93 33.53
C PRO A 38 -7.46 0.32 34.42
N ASN A 39 -6.41 0.66 35.17
CA ASN A 39 -6.32 1.85 36.02
C ASN A 39 -5.62 3.03 35.34
N ALA A 40 -5.35 2.96 34.03
CA ALA A 40 -4.76 4.06 33.30
C ALA A 40 -5.75 5.22 33.17
N GLU A 41 -5.35 6.42 33.56
CA GLU A 41 -6.11 7.64 33.28
C GLU A 41 -5.88 8.04 31.82
N LEU A 42 -6.84 7.67 30.95
CA LEU A 42 -6.80 7.95 29.52
C LEU A 42 -7.91 8.94 29.14
N PRO A 43 -7.66 9.83 28.15
CA PRO A 43 -8.72 10.61 27.53
C PRO A 43 -9.83 9.72 26.94
N GLU A 44 -11.07 10.20 26.95
CA GLU A 44 -12.23 9.48 26.40
C GLU A 44 -12.03 9.10 24.92
N ASN A 45 -11.32 9.93 24.16
CA ASN A 45 -11.03 9.73 22.74
C ASN A 45 -9.72 8.95 22.47
N PHE A 46 -9.06 8.40 23.49
CA PHE A 46 -7.77 7.71 23.36
C PHE A 46 -7.79 6.63 22.27
N PHE A 47 -8.80 5.75 22.30
CA PHE A 47 -8.89 4.68 21.32
C PHE A 47 -9.13 5.22 19.91
N GLY A 48 -10.06 6.17 19.74
CA GLY A 48 -10.37 6.77 18.43
C GLY A 48 -9.16 7.48 17.82
N LEU A 49 -8.44 8.28 18.60
CA LEU A 49 -7.23 8.97 18.15
C LEU A 49 -6.13 7.98 17.79
N THR A 50 -5.90 6.95 18.60
CA THR A 50 -4.88 5.94 18.34
C THR A 50 -5.20 5.14 17.09
N LEU A 51 -6.46 4.72 16.92
CA LEU A 51 -6.93 3.98 15.76
C LEU A 51 -6.76 4.78 14.45
N ILE A 52 -7.16 6.05 14.45
CA ILE A 52 -7.01 6.93 13.28
C ILE A 52 -5.53 7.20 13.00
N SER A 53 -4.72 7.45 14.04
CA SER A 53 -3.29 7.75 13.89
C SER A 53 -2.53 6.58 13.28
N PHE A 54 -2.66 5.38 13.86
CA PHE A 54 -1.98 4.19 13.34
C PHE A 54 -2.58 3.70 12.01
N GLY A 55 -3.90 3.80 11.83
CA GLY A 55 -4.54 3.49 10.55
C GLY A 55 -4.05 4.39 9.42
N SER A 56 -3.97 5.70 9.66
CA SER A 56 -3.48 6.68 8.67
C SER A 56 -1.98 6.53 8.41
N LEU A 57 -1.18 6.27 9.46
CA LEU A 57 0.24 5.97 9.32
C LEU A 57 0.46 4.71 8.48
N GLY A 58 -0.27 3.62 8.78
CA GLY A 58 -0.26 2.39 8.01
C GLY A 58 -0.63 2.64 6.55
N LEU A 59 -1.70 3.40 6.30
CA LEU A 59 -2.12 3.77 4.94
C LEU A 59 -1.00 4.47 4.16
N GLY A 60 -0.31 5.44 4.78
CA GLY A 60 0.84 6.12 4.20
C GLY A 60 2.03 5.19 3.92
N LEU A 61 2.35 4.30 4.86
CA LEU A 61 3.40 3.29 4.69
C LEU A 61 3.07 2.30 3.56
N GLY A 62 1.81 1.88 3.43
CA GLY A 62 1.37 1.01 2.35
C GLY A 62 1.51 1.67 0.98
N ALA A 63 1.19 2.96 0.87
CA ALA A 63 1.42 3.73 -0.35
C ALA A 63 2.92 3.84 -0.68
N ALA A 64 3.74 4.23 0.29
CA ALA A 64 5.19 4.35 0.13
C ALA A 64 5.83 3.01 -0.28
N PHE A 65 5.39 1.91 0.33
CA PHE A 65 5.83 0.56 0.00
C PHE A 65 5.44 0.18 -1.44
N ALA A 66 4.18 0.42 -1.84
CA ALA A 66 3.71 0.12 -3.19
C ALA A 66 4.50 0.88 -4.27
N ILE A 67 4.75 2.17 -4.03
CA ILE A 67 5.53 3.02 -4.94
C ILE A 67 6.99 2.55 -5.01
N THR A 68 7.60 2.23 -3.86
CA THR A 68 8.98 1.72 -3.82
C THR A 68 9.10 0.41 -4.57
N TYR A 69 8.14 -0.50 -4.39
CA TYR A 69 8.08 -1.77 -5.10
C TYR A 69 7.89 -1.57 -6.61
N ASP A 70 7.03 -0.63 -7.04
CA ASP A 70 6.89 -0.24 -8.44
C ASP A 70 8.21 0.26 -9.02
N LEU A 71 8.90 1.13 -8.28
CA LEU A 71 10.16 1.73 -8.71
C LEU A 71 11.26 0.69 -8.90
N ILE A 72 11.30 -0.33 -8.03
CA ILE A 72 12.25 -1.44 -8.16
C ILE A 72 11.84 -2.38 -9.29
N SER A 73 10.53 -2.65 -9.45
CA SER A 73 10.00 -3.56 -10.47
C SER A 73 10.12 -2.98 -11.89
N SER A 74 9.91 -1.68 -12.07
CA SER A 74 10.03 -1.00 -13.36
C SER A 74 11.42 -1.13 -13.99
N ARG A 75 12.46 -1.31 -13.18
CA ARG A 75 13.82 -1.63 -13.65
C ARG A 75 13.93 -2.97 -14.40
N ARG A 76 12.90 -3.82 -14.35
CA ARG A 76 12.85 -5.13 -15.03
C ARG A 76 11.90 -5.17 -16.22
N ALA A 77 11.48 -4.00 -16.75
CA ALA A 77 10.61 -3.93 -17.92
C ALA A 77 11.24 -4.67 -19.12
N LYS A 78 10.47 -5.60 -19.70
CA LYS A 78 10.86 -6.36 -20.90
C LYS A 78 10.26 -5.68 -22.13
N ARG A 79 11.09 -5.45 -23.15
CA ARG A 79 10.65 -4.94 -24.44
C ARG A 79 10.20 -6.09 -25.34
N ALA A 80 9.07 -5.93 -26.02
CA ALA A 80 8.55 -6.92 -26.95
C ALA A 80 8.30 -6.26 -28.32
N LEU A 81 8.67 -6.97 -29.39
CA LEU A 81 8.34 -6.58 -30.75
C LEU A 81 6.94 -7.12 -31.08
N ALA A 82 6.00 -6.23 -31.38
CA ALA A 82 4.65 -6.58 -31.78
C ALA A 82 4.47 -6.32 -33.28
N ASN A 83 3.85 -7.27 -33.98
CA ASN A 83 3.42 -7.04 -35.36
C ASN A 83 2.00 -6.48 -35.34
N ARG A 84 1.81 -5.33 -35.99
CA ARG A 84 0.50 -4.72 -36.16
C ARG A 84 -0.31 -5.56 -37.15
N VAL A 85 -1.39 -6.21 -36.69
CA VAL A 85 -2.39 -6.84 -37.57
C VAL A 85 -3.45 -5.78 -37.86
N THR A 86 -3.40 -5.20 -39.06
CA THR A 86 -4.51 -4.40 -39.61
C THR A 86 -5.53 -5.39 -40.16
N GLU A 87 -6.72 -5.44 -39.56
CA GLU A 87 -7.93 -6.01 -40.19
C GLU A 87 -8.46 -5.09 -41.28
#